data_AF-A0A925VC64-F1
#
_entry.id   AF-A0A925VC64-F1
#
_cell.length_a   1.000
_cell.length_b   1.000
_cell.length_c   1.000
_cell.angle_alpha   90.00
_cell.angle_beta   90.00
_cell.angle_gamma   90.00
#
_symmetry.space_group_name_H-M   'P 1'
#
loop_
_entity.id
_entity.type
_entity.pdbx_description
1 polymer ?
#
loop_
_entity_poly.entity_id
_entity_poly.type
_entity_poly.pdbx_seq_one_letter_code
_entity_poly.pdbx_strand_id
1 'polypeptide(L)' 'APRWLVGGDDGVGLATLVLDEMPPEIAILDQSSAEATALAAADVDGDGLLDMVIATEQEIRIHLAQERIPGG' A
#
# COMPACT_ATOMS: atom_id res chain seq x y z
N ALA A 1 -5.34 -0.72 -13.47
CA ALA A 1 -6.17 0.02 -12.51
C ALA A 1 -5.26 0.71 -11.49
N PRO A 2 -5.66 1.86 -10.91
CA PRO A 2 -5.00 2.38 -9.72
C PRO A 2 -4.96 1.32 -8.62
N ARG A 3 -3.86 1.28 -7.86
CA ARG A 3 -3.67 0.39 -6.72
C ARG A 3 -3.47 1.26 -5.49
N TRP A 4 -4.11 0.88 -4.41
CA TRP A 4 -3.99 1.57 -3.13
C TRP A 4 -3.38 0.63 -2.12
N LEU A 5 -2.48 1.17 -1.30
CA LEU A 5 -2.04 0.50 -0.11
C LEU A 5 -3.08 0.76 0.99
N VAL A 6 -3.48 -0.29 1.70
CA VAL A 6 -4.47 -0.26 2.78
C VAL A 6 -3.93 -0.99 4.01
N GLY A 7 -4.22 -0.47 5.20
CA GLY A 7 -3.85 -1.06 6.48
C GLY A 7 -5.01 -0.96 7.48
N GLY A 8 -5.22 -1.99 8.27
CA GLY A 8 -6.28 -2.10 9.26
C GLY A 8 -6.04 -3.21 10.29
N ASP A 9 -7.09 -3.54 11.03
CA ASP A 9 -7.14 -4.66 11.97
C ASP A 9 -6.94 -6.00 11.27
N ASP A 10 -7.45 -6.16 10.06
CA ASP A 10 -7.19 -7.36 9.23
C ASP A 10 -5.80 -7.37 8.57
N GLY A 11 -4.95 -6.39 8.90
CA GLY A 11 -3.57 -6.27 8.49
C GLY A 11 -3.33 -5.32 7.32
N VAL A 12 -2.31 -5.59 6.51
CA VAL A 12 -1.80 -4.66 5.48
C VAL A 12 -1.86 -5.30 4.10
N GLY A 13 -2.35 -4.58 3.10
CA GLY A 13 -2.42 -5.08 1.74
C GLY A 13 -2.53 -4.05 0.62
N LEU A 14 -2.61 -4.56 -0.61
CA LEU A 14 -2.87 -3.78 -1.82
C LEU A 14 -4.29 -4.01 -2.33
N ALA A 15 -5.09 -2.95 -2.39
CA ALA A 15 -6.43 -2.95 -2.95
C ALA A 15 -6.43 -2.40 -4.39
N THR A 16 -7.32 -2.93 -5.23
CA THR A 16 -7.64 -2.38 -6.55
C THR A 16 -9.15 -2.35 -6.75
N LEU A 17 -9.61 -1.46 -7.61
CA LEU A 17 -10.97 -1.44 -8.10
C LEU A 17 -11.04 -2.29 -9.37
N VAL A 18 -11.92 -3.28 -9.38
CA VAL A 18 -12.20 -4.19 -10.48
C VAL A 18 -13.43 -3.64 -11.21
N LEU A 19 -13.22 -3.10 -12.41
CA LEU A 19 -14.23 -2.34 -13.17
C LEU A 19 -14.95 -3.18 -14.22
N ASP A 20 -14.46 -4.37 -14.49
CA ASP A 20 -15.01 -5.37 -15.40
C ASP A 20 -16.15 -6.20 -14.79
N GLU A 21 -16.30 -6.17 -13.46
CA GLU A 21 -17.42 -6.75 -12.72
C GLU A 21 -18.57 -5.74 -12.52
N MET A 22 -19.82 -6.23 -12.43
CA MET A 22 -21.00 -5.39 -12.18
C MET A 22 -21.87 -5.96 -11.05
N PRO A 23 -21.90 -5.33 -9.85
CA PRO A 23 -21.28 -4.05 -9.51
C PRO A 23 -19.74 -4.13 -9.44
N PRO A 24 -19.03 -3.00 -9.60
CA PRO A 24 -17.59 -2.98 -9.45
C PRO A 24 -17.19 -3.38 -8.03
N GLU A 25 -16.15 -4.20 -7.91
CA GLU A 25 -15.70 -4.76 -6.63
C GLU A 25 -14.31 -4.23 -6.23
N ILE A 26 -14.06 -4.17 -4.91
CA ILE A 26 -12.72 -3.96 -4.37
C ILE A 26 -12.08 -5.33 -4.21
N ALA A 27 -10.98 -5.58 -4.92
CA ALA A 27 -10.17 -6.78 -4.76
C ALA A 27 -8.89 -6.48 -3.97
N ILE A 28 -8.57 -7.35 -3.01
CA ILE A 28 -7.29 -7.34 -2.28
C ILE A 28 -6.33 -8.30 -3.00
N LEU A 29 -5.19 -7.78 -3.46
CA LEU A 29 -4.25 -8.49 -4.33
C LEU A 29 -3.09 -9.14 -3.57
N ASP A 30 -2.73 -8.58 -2.42
CA ASP A 30 -1.64 -9.03 -1.56
C ASP A 30 -1.98 -8.55 -0.15
N GLN A 31 -2.03 -9.45 0.83
CA GLN A 31 -2.40 -9.14 2.21
C GLN A 31 -1.51 -9.94 3.15
N SER A 32 -1.00 -9.25 4.16
CA SER A 32 -0.46 -9.87 5.36
C SER A 32 -1.44 -9.69 6.50
N SER A 33 -1.64 -10.76 7.29
CA SER A 33 -2.50 -10.76 8.49
C SER A 33 -1.91 -10.02 9.69
N ALA A 34 -0.86 -9.23 9.48
CA ALA A 34 -0.17 -8.50 10.52
C ALA A 34 -0.90 -7.18 10.80
N GLU A 35 -1.62 -7.10 11.92
CA GLU A 35 -2.44 -5.93 12.28
C GLU A 35 -1.61 -4.65 12.22
N ALA A 36 -2.13 -3.64 11.51
CA ALA A 36 -1.47 -2.35 11.42
C ALA A 36 -1.69 -1.55 12.72
N THR A 37 -0.63 -1.23 13.43
CA THR A 37 -0.68 -0.49 14.70
C THR A 37 -0.41 1.00 14.53
N ALA A 38 0.33 1.39 13.49
CA ALA A 38 0.57 2.79 13.14
C ALA A 38 0.83 2.97 11.63
N LEU A 39 0.48 4.16 11.13
CA LEU A 39 0.74 4.60 9.76
C LEU A 39 1.32 6.01 9.77
N ALA A 40 2.37 6.23 8.99
CA ALA A 40 2.96 7.54 8.72
C ALA A 40 3.35 7.68 7.26
N ALA A 41 3.40 8.92 6.76
CA ALA A 41 3.86 9.24 5.42
C ALA A 41 4.91 10.36 5.49
N ALA A 42 6.06 10.12 4.89
CA ALA A 42 7.19 11.04 4.82
C ALA A 42 8.14 10.56 3.70
N ASP A 43 8.91 11.46 3.12
CA ASP A 43 10.08 11.12 2.30
C ASP A 43 11.17 10.56 3.23
N VAL A 44 11.34 9.24 3.26
CA VAL A 44 12.25 8.57 4.21
C VAL A 44 13.57 8.14 3.58
N ASP A 45 13.64 8.08 2.24
CA ASP A 45 14.85 7.73 1.50
C ASP A 45 15.53 8.93 0.83
N GLY A 46 14.87 10.09 0.80
CA GLY A 46 15.40 11.37 0.32
C GLY A 46 15.25 11.58 -1.18
N ASP A 47 14.39 10.82 -1.87
CA ASP A 47 14.14 10.97 -3.31
C ASP A 47 13.16 12.11 -3.66
N GLY A 48 12.54 12.72 -2.65
CA GLY A 48 11.58 13.81 -2.79
C GLY A 48 10.14 13.37 -3.09
N LEU A 49 9.87 12.07 -3.11
CA LEU A 49 8.53 11.49 -3.20
C LEU A 49 8.00 11.14 -1.81
N LEU A 50 6.67 11.10 -1.68
CA LEU A 50 6.03 10.77 -0.42
C LEU A 50 5.96 9.25 -0.25
N ASP A 51 6.75 8.70 0.67
CA ASP A 51 6.70 7.30 1.04
C ASP A 51 5.67 7.02 2.13
N MET A 52 5.45 5.73 2.40
CA MET A 52 4.61 5.26 3.51
C MET A 52 5.35 4.28 4.40
N VAL A 53 5.22 4.47 5.72
CA VAL A 53 5.71 3.57 6.76
C VAL A 53 4.54 3.01 7.53
N ILE A 54 4.52 1.69 7.69
CA ILE A 54 3.49 0.97 8.41
C ILE A 54 4.17 0.16 9.51
N ALA A 55 3.77 0.39 10.75
CA ALA A 55 4.12 -0.50 11.84
C ALA A 55 3.02 -1.55 12.00
N THR A 56 3.42 -2.81 12.12
CA THR A 56 2.55 -3.89 12.56
C THR A 56 3.03 -4.40 13.92
N GLU A 57 2.32 -5.36 14.51
CA GLU A 57 2.80 -6.01 15.73
C GLU A 57 4.12 -6.78 15.51
N GLN A 58 4.37 -7.25 14.28
CA GLN A 58 5.51 -8.11 13.96
C GLN A 58 6.70 -7.36 13.35
N GLU A 59 6.45 -6.29 12.58
CA GLU A 59 7.50 -5.62 11.81
C GLU A 59 7.17 -4.17 11.45
N ILE A 60 8.15 -3.47 10.88
CA ILE A 60 7.95 -2.18 10.23
C ILE A 60 8.16 -2.38 8.72
N ARG A 61 7.17 -2.00 7.93
CA ARG A 61 7.23 -2.02 6.47
C ARG A 61 7.37 -0.60 5.94
N ILE A 62 8.29 -0.42 5.01
CA ILE A 62 8.50 0.84 4.29
C ILE A 62 8.16 0.60 2.83
N HIS A 63 7.19 1.35 2.33
CA HIS A 63 6.78 1.36 0.93
C HIS A 63 7.30 2.64 0.29
N LEU A 64 8.37 2.51 -0.48
CA LEU A 64 8.99 3.62 -1.21
C LEU A 64 8.15 3.97 -2.44
N ALA A 65 7.80 5.24 -2.57
CA ALA A 65 7.32 5.78 -3.82
C ALA A 65 8.48 5.78 -4.82
N GLN A 66 8.18 5.61 -6.10
CA GLN A 66 9.20 5.61 -7.14
C GLN A 66 8.66 6.39 -8.33
N GLU A 67 9.51 7.22 -8.93
CA GLU A 67 9.18 7.83 -10.21
C GLU A 67 8.92 6.71 -11.21
N ARG A 68 7.76 6.76 -11.84
CA ARG A 68 7.49 5.93 -13.00
C ARG A 68 8.36 6.45 -14.13
N ILE A 69 9.52 5.86 -14.37
CA ILE A 69 10.27 6.08 -15.61
C ILE A 69 9.61 5.24 -16.70
N PRO A 70 8.89 5.82 -17.68
CA PRO A 70 8.28 5.05 -18.74
C PRO A 70 9.36 4.70 -19.78
N GLY A 71 9.72 3.41 -19.90
CA GLY A 71 10.54 2.90 -21.00
C GLY A 71 11.93 2.36 -20.65
N GLY A 72 12.10 1.71 -19.50
CA GLY A 72 13.24 0.81 -19.24
C GLY A 72 13.03 -0.57 -19.85
#